data_AF-A0A453DD41-F1
#
_entry.id   AF-A0A453DD41-F1
#
_cell.length_a   1.000
_cell.length_b   1.000
_cell.length_c   1.000
_cell.angle_alpha   90.00
_cell.angle_beta   90.00
_cell.angle_gamma   90.00
#
_symmetry.space_group_name_H-M   'P 1'
#
loop_
_entity.id
_entity.type
_entity.pdbx_description
1 polymer ?
#
loop_
_entity_poly.entity_id
_entity_poly.type
_entity_poly.pdbx_seq_one_letter_code
_entity_poly.pdbx_strand_id
1 'polypeptide(L)'
;MYSYELSGHNGDTSSVSMFNSSKQYWSSGDWGGQYFSNIPESVGQKWLSLQFTSNKEEQYVQYAIEDPTVLSRGIMDVSGQMKVLLWFEGSSQDWQAVYTVPKSQCDVHATCGPFTVCSDVPSPSCSCMKGYSIWSPQDWELGDRSAGCARNTPLYCNSNSSGVGGETDKFYPMTSVQLPVSELQKTTTFGASSAENHQVANHLQKSPRIQ
;
A
#
# COMPACT_ATOMS: atom_id res chain seq x y z
N MET A 1 18.89 1.01 -6.67
CA MET A 1 18.65 -0.13 -7.57
C MET A 1 17.33 -0.76 -7.19
N TYR A 2 16.47 -1.07 -8.16
CA TYR A 2 15.18 -1.72 -7.91
C TYR A 2 15.29 -3.23 -8.20
N SER A 3 14.55 -4.05 -7.46
CA SER A 3 14.41 -5.49 -7.71
C SER A 3 12.98 -5.96 -7.48
N TYR A 4 12.65 -7.10 -8.10
CA TYR A 4 11.37 -7.80 -7.97
C TYR A 4 11.66 -9.24 -7.59
N GLU A 5 11.08 -9.70 -6.48
CA GLU A 5 11.39 -11.01 -5.90
C GLU A 5 10.16 -11.64 -5.27
N LEU A 6 10.23 -12.95 -5.05
CA LEU A 6 9.20 -13.66 -4.30
C LEU A 6 9.58 -13.65 -2.82
N SER A 7 8.64 -13.24 -1.99
CA SER A 7 8.77 -13.21 -0.54
C SER A 7 7.73 -14.16 0.07
N GLY A 8 8.20 -15.16 0.81
CA GLY A 8 7.36 -16.12 1.52
C GLY A 8 7.41 -15.87 3.03
N HIS A 9 6.25 -15.77 3.68
CA HIS A 9 6.14 -15.67 5.13
C HIS A 9 5.03 -16.61 5.63
N ASN A 10 5.38 -17.57 6.50
CA ASN A 10 4.42 -18.52 7.11
C ASN A 10 3.56 -19.34 6.12
N GLY A 11 4.04 -19.57 4.89
CA GLY A 11 3.31 -20.32 3.86
C GLY A 11 2.56 -19.43 2.86
N ASP A 12 2.34 -18.16 3.19
CA ASP A 12 1.82 -17.17 2.26
C ASP A 12 2.97 -16.61 1.43
N THR A 13 2.76 -16.50 0.12
CA THR A 13 3.75 -15.98 -0.82
C THR A 13 3.20 -14.77 -1.55
N SER A 14 4.01 -13.72 -1.59
CA SER A 14 3.76 -12.54 -2.40
C SER A 14 4.96 -12.26 -3.31
N SER A 15 4.69 -11.57 -4.41
CA SER A 15 5.75 -10.90 -5.16
C SER A 15 5.94 -9.50 -4.60
N VAL A 16 7.18 -9.12 -4.32
CA VAL A 16 7.51 -7.84 -3.69
C VAL A 16 8.46 -7.05 -4.55
N SER A 17 8.32 -5.73 -4.50
CA SER A 17 9.24 -4.80 -5.15
C SER A 17 10.07 -4.08 -4.10
N MET A 18 11.39 -4.10 -4.30
CA MET A 18 12.38 -3.61 -3.35
C MET A 18 13.20 -2.46 -3.93
N PHE A 19 13.47 -1.45 -3.12
CA PHE A 19 14.43 -0.39 -3.39
C PHE A 19 15.68 -0.60 -2.55
N ASN A 20 16.85 -0.57 -3.21
CA ASN A 20 18.15 -0.86 -2.62
C ASN A 20 18.16 -2.16 -1.80
N SER A 21 17.43 -3.18 -2.29
CA SER A 21 17.36 -4.52 -1.72
C SER A 21 17.00 -4.59 -0.24
N SER A 22 16.43 -3.52 0.33
CA SER A 22 16.17 -3.40 1.77
C SER A 22 14.85 -2.72 2.09
N LYS A 23 14.38 -1.85 1.20
CA LYS A 23 13.11 -1.15 1.38
C LYS A 23 12.05 -1.74 0.46
N GLN A 24 11.16 -2.56 1.01
CA GLN A 24 9.97 -2.97 0.28
C GLN A 24 9.08 -1.77 0.05
N TYR A 25 8.78 -1.48 -1.22
CA TYR A 25 7.91 -0.36 -1.57
C TYR A 25 6.58 -0.80 -2.18
N TRP A 26 6.41 -2.08 -2.51
CA TRP A 26 5.14 -2.62 -2.97
C TRP A 26 5.09 -4.15 -2.78
N SER A 27 3.89 -4.70 -2.67
CA SER A 27 3.64 -6.14 -2.65
C SER A 27 2.38 -6.46 -3.46
N SER A 28 2.39 -7.59 -4.18
CA SER A 28 1.22 -8.17 -4.82
C SER A 28 0.15 -8.57 -3.80
N GLY A 29 0.50 -8.64 -2.52
CA GLY A 29 -0.28 -9.34 -1.50
C GLY A 29 -0.20 -10.86 -1.71
N ASP A 30 -0.85 -11.60 -0.82
CA ASP A 30 -0.76 -13.06 -0.80
C ASP A 30 -1.52 -13.71 -1.96
N TRP A 31 -1.04 -14.88 -2.37
CA TRP A 31 -1.70 -15.69 -3.39
C TRP A 31 -2.99 -16.31 -2.86
N GLY A 32 -4.14 -15.88 -3.38
CA GLY A 32 -5.47 -16.36 -3.01
C GLY A 32 -5.93 -17.62 -3.76
N GLY A 33 -5.02 -18.37 -4.40
CA GLY A 33 -5.35 -19.57 -5.19
C GLY A 33 -5.63 -19.30 -6.67
N GLN A 34 -6.17 -18.13 -7.02
CA GLN A 34 -6.48 -17.74 -8.40
C GLN A 34 -5.80 -16.42 -8.82
N TYR A 35 -5.54 -15.54 -7.87
CA TYR A 35 -4.92 -14.24 -8.09
C TYR A 35 -4.24 -13.75 -6.80
N PHE A 36 -3.37 -12.75 -6.92
CA PHE A 36 -2.80 -12.06 -5.77
C PHE A 36 -3.72 -10.95 -5.28
N SER A 37 -3.85 -10.75 -3.97
CA SER A 37 -4.88 -9.87 -3.41
C SER A 37 -4.83 -8.40 -3.87
N ASN A 38 -3.63 -7.87 -4.20
CA ASN A 38 -3.46 -6.51 -4.76
C ASN A 38 -3.41 -6.49 -6.30
N ILE A 39 -3.73 -7.61 -6.95
CA ILE A 39 -3.82 -7.76 -8.42
C ILE A 39 -5.14 -8.47 -8.80
N PRO A 40 -6.32 -7.92 -8.43
CA PRO A 40 -7.60 -8.58 -8.70
C PRO A 40 -7.97 -8.62 -10.21
N GLU A 41 -7.43 -7.72 -11.01
CA GLU A 41 -7.73 -7.57 -12.44
C GLU A 41 -7.20 -8.71 -13.32
N SER A 42 -6.30 -9.54 -12.80
CA SER A 42 -5.83 -10.73 -13.53
C SER A 42 -6.95 -11.76 -13.69
N VAL A 43 -7.98 -11.71 -12.83
CA VAL A 43 -9.15 -12.59 -12.91
C VAL A 43 -10.07 -12.18 -14.05
N GLY A 44 -10.52 -13.17 -14.82
CA GLY A 44 -11.51 -12.95 -15.88
C GLY A 44 -10.92 -12.46 -17.22
N GLN A 45 -9.61 -12.21 -17.27
CA GLN A 45 -8.91 -11.93 -18.53
C GLN A 45 -8.79 -13.23 -19.33
N LYS A 46 -9.38 -13.29 -20.52
CA LYS A 46 -9.28 -14.48 -21.39
C LYS A 46 -7.96 -14.55 -22.17
N TRP A 47 -7.26 -13.42 -22.29
CA TRP A 47 -6.03 -13.30 -23.06
C TRP A 47 -4.78 -13.51 -22.19
N LEU A 48 -4.92 -13.51 -20.87
CA LEU A 48 -3.84 -13.63 -19.88
C LEU A 48 -4.13 -14.79 -18.93
N SER A 49 -3.18 -15.71 -18.83
CA SER A 49 -3.16 -16.72 -17.77
C SER A 49 -2.09 -16.37 -16.76
N LEU A 50 -2.42 -16.45 -15.47
CA LEU A 50 -1.50 -16.24 -14.36
C LEU A 50 -1.56 -17.46 -13.44
N GLN A 51 -0.41 -18.06 -13.18
CA GLN A 51 -0.27 -19.24 -12.34
C GLN A 51 0.86 -19.05 -11.33
N PHE A 52 0.64 -19.59 -10.14
CA PHE A 52 1.64 -19.65 -9.09
C PHE A 52 1.90 -21.10 -8.74
N THR A 53 3.17 -21.48 -8.81
CA THR A 53 3.65 -22.81 -8.42
C THR A 53 4.46 -22.65 -7.14
N SER A 54 4.14 -23.46 -6.13
CA SER A 54 4.91 -23.55 -4.88
C SER A 54 4.92 -24.99 -4.41
N ASN A 55 6.06 -25.66 -4.57
CA ASN A 55 6.28 -27.02 -4.11
C ASN A 55 7.66 -27.12 -3.42
N LYS A 56 8.14 -28.33 -3.11
CA LYS A 56 9.42 -28.52 -2.40
C LYS A 56 10.65 -28.23 -3.25
N GLU A 57 10.51 -28.19 -4.57
CA GLU A 57 11.60 -28.06 -5.54
C GLU A 57 11.67 -26.64 -6.09
N GLU A 58 10.51 -26.02 -6.33
CA GLU A 58 10.42 -24.75 -7.04
C GLU A 58 9.26 -23.87 -6.55
N GLN A 59 9.50 -22.57 -6.66
CA GLN A 59 8.54 -21.53 -6.35
C GLN A 59 8.68 -20.42 -7.38
N TYR A 60 7.64 -20.21 -8.19
CA TYR A 60 7.64 -19.18 -9.23
C TYR A 60 6.23 -18.74 -9.59
N VAL A 61 6.15 -17.56 -10.19
CA VAL A 61 4.96 -17.04 -10.84
C VAL A 61 5.19 -17.11 -12.34
N GLN A 62 4.24 -17.66 -13.06
CA GLN A 62 4.23 -17.71 -14.51
C GLN A 62 3.02 -16.95 -15.04
N TYR A 63 3.25 -16.17 -16.10
CA TYR A 63 2.16 -15.62 -16.90
C TYR A 63 2.31 -16.07 -18.36
N ALA A 64 1.19 -16.18 -19.05
CA ALA A 64 1.14 -16.50 -20.47
C ALA A 64 0.11 -15.63 -21.19
N ILE A 65 0.44 -15.24 -22.43
CA ILE A 65 -0.51 -14.63 -23.35
C ILE A 65 -1.07 -15.74 -24.22
N GLU A 66 -2.39 -15.90 -24.23
CA GLU A 66 -3.06 -17.04 -24.87
C GLU A 66 -2.99 -16.98 -26.40
N ASP A 67 -2.85 -15.79 -26.98
CA ASP A 67 -2.65 -15.62 -28.42
C ASP A 67 -1.17 -15.81 -28.78
N PRO A 68 -0.80 -16.89 -29.50
CA PRO A 68 0.59 -17.17 -29.83
C PRO A 68 1.18 -16.21 -30.86
N THR A 69 0.36 -15.40 -31.53
CA THR A 69 0.83 -14.39 -32.49
C THR A 69 1.28 -13.09 -31.82
N VAL A 70 0.96 -12.93 -30.53
CA VAL A 70 1.31 -11.74 -29.74
C VAL A 70 2.62 -11.98 -29.00
N LEU A 71 3.61 -11.12 -29.25
CA LEU A 71 4.83 -11.14 -28.45
C LEU A 71 4.59 -10.43 -27.13
N SER A 72 5.06 -11.02 -26.03
CA SER A 72 4.98 -10.44 -24.70
C SER A 72 6.35 -10.27 -24.07
N ARG A 73 6.50 -9.22 -23.26
CA ARG A 73 7.75 -8.95 -22.54
C ARG A 73 7.45 -8.31 -21.19
N GLY A 74 7.93 -8.94 -20.12
CA GLY A 74 7.97 -8.36 -18.78
C GLY A 74 9.25 -7.56 -18.58
N ILE A 75 9.15 -6.31 -18.13
CA ILE A 75 10.31 -5.47 -17.80
C ILE A 75 10.10 -4.74 -16.47
N MET A 76 11.20 -4.41 -15.80
CA MET A 76 11.23 -3.35 -14.80
C MET A 76 11.84 -2.11 -15.45
N ASP A 77 11.17 -0.98 -15.40
CA ASP A 77 11.74 0.28 -15.90
C ASP A 77 12.55 1.02 -14.82
N VAL A 78 13.14 2.16 -15.20
CA VAL A 78 14.01 2.96 -14.33
C VAL A 78 13.28 3.60 -13.14
N SER A 79 11.94 3.67 -13.17
CA SER A 79 11.14 4.12 -12.03
C SER A 79 10.91 3.01 -10.99
N GLY A 80 11.33 1.77 -11.31
CA GLY A 80 11.04 0.58 -10.51
C GLY A 80 9.72 -0.08 -10.87
N GLN A 81 8.89 0.53 -11.73
CA GLN A 81 7.61 -0.05 -12.12
C GLN A 81 7.82 -1.28 -13.01
N MET A 82 7.22 -2.40 -12.61
CA MET A 82 7.11 -3.61 -13.42
C MET A 82 6.02 -3.42 -14.47
N LYS A 83 6.30 -3.84 -15.70
CA LYS A 83 5.38 -3.72 -16.84
C LYS A 83 5.34 -5.02 -17.61
N VAL A 84 4.15 -5.43 -18.06
CA VAL A 84 4.00 -6.39 -19.16
C VAL A 84 3.63 -5.62 -20.41
N LEU A 85 4.46 -5.78 -21.43
CA LEU A 85 4.35 -5.13 -22.72
C LEU A 85 3.93 -6.17 -23.75
N LEU A 86 2.98 -5.81 -24.61
CA LEU A 86 2.57 -6.61 -25.76
C LEU A 86 2.97 -5.93 -27.06
N TRP A 87 3.31 -6.75 -28.04
CA TRP A 87 3.55 -6.32 -29.41
C TRP A 87 2.64 -7.10 -30.34
N PHE A 88 1.77 -6.38 -31.03
CA PHE A 88 0.82 -6.93 -31.98
C PHE A 88 1.38 -6.76 -33.41
N GLU A 89 1.44 -7.86 -34.15
CA GLU A 89 1.83 -7.82 -35.55
C GLU A 89 0.85 -6.93 -36.35
N GLY A 90 1.38 -6.00 -37.15
CA GLY A 90 0.55 -5.03 -37.91
C GLY A 90 0.02 -3.83 -37.12
N SER A 91 0.39 -3.66 -35.85
CA SER A 91 0.07 -2.45 -35.06
C SER A 91 1.03 -1.28 -35.34
N SER A 92 0.98 -0.23 -34.51
CA SER A 92 1.79 1.01 -34.59
C SER A 92 3.31 0.83 -34.48
N GLN A 93 3.81 -0.40 -34.62
CA GLN A 93 5.21 -0.78 -34.44
C GLN A 93 5.78 -0.34 -33.08
N ASP A 94 4.97 -0.49 -32.02
CA ASP A 94 5.40 -0.13 -30.67
C ASP A 94 4.87 -1.11 -29.60
N TRP A 95 5.61 -1.20 -28.50
CA TRP A 95 5.25 -2.00 -27.33
C TRP A 95 4.15 -1.30 -26.53
N GLN A 96 3.02 -1.97 -26.35
CA GLN A 96 1.89 -1.45 -25.58
C GLN A 96 1.92 -2.03 -24.17
N ALA A 97 1.94 -1.16 -23.15
CA ALA A 97 1.82 -1.61 -21.77
C ALA A 97 0.37 -2.01 -21.47
N VAL A 98 0.17 -3.30 -21.14
CA VAL A 98 -1.16 -3.85 -20.79
C VAL A 98 -1.31 -4.07 -19.29
N TYR A 99 -0.20 -4.09 -18.57
CA TYR A 99 -0.16 -4.33 -17.15
C TYR A 99 1.02 -3.58 -16.53
N THR A 100 0.80 -2.95 -15.39
CA THR A 100 1.83 -2.21 -14.65
C THR A 100 1.62 -2.39 -13.15
N VAL A 101 2.69 -2.66 -12.41
CA VAL A 101 2.67 -2.61 -10.93
C VAL A 101 3.92 -1.91 -10.40
N PRO A 102 3.79 -1.06 -9.38
CA PRO A 102 2.55 -0.55 -8.77
C PRO A 102 1.73 0.28 -9.78
N LYS A 103 0.39 0.30 -9.66
CA LYS A 103 -0.47 1.00 -10.63
C LYS A 103 -0.64 2.46 -10.26
N SER A 104 -0.93 2.69 -8.99
CA SER A 104 -1.04 4.01 -8.42
C SER A 104 0.23 4.34 -7.63
N GLN A 105 0.53 5.64 -7.58
CA GLN A 105 1.47 6.19 -6.61
C GLN A 105 1.09 5.83 -5.16
N CYS A 106 -0.19 5.69 -4.84
CA CYS A 106 -0.65 5.35 -3.49
C CYS A 106 -0.48 3.87 -3.13
N ASP A 107 -0.26 3.00 -4.12
CA ASP A 107 0.11 1.60 -3.86
C ASP A 107 1.57 1.49 -3.35
N VAL A 108 2.37 2.54 -3.56
CA VAL A 108 3.76 2.60 -3.11
C VAL A 108 3.82 2.94 -1.63
N HIS A 109 4.48 2.07 -0.86
CA HIS A 109 4.69 2.26 0.56
C HIS A 109 5.41 3.58 0.84
N ALA A 110 4.93 4.32 1.83
CA ALA A 110 5.48 5.59 2.28
C ALA A 110 5.55 6.70 1.20
N THR A 111 4.70 6.65 0.18
CA THR A 111 4.49 7.79 -0.76
C THR A 111 4.14 9.08 -0.02
N CYS A 112 3.28 8.98 1.00
CA CYS A 112 2.92 10.09 1.84
C CYS A 112 3.44 9.87 3.27
N GLY A 113 3.88 10.94 3.92
CA GLY A 113 4.38 10.91 5.29
C GLY A 113 3.32 10.61 6.35
N PRO A 114 3.67 10.64 7.64
CA PRO A 114 2.77 10.23 8.72
C PRO A 114 1.49 11.09 8.77
N PHE A 115 0.39 10.48 9.20
CA PHE A 115 -0.90 11.16 9.41
C PHE A 115 -1.49 11.85 8.15
N THR A 116 -1.12 11.36 6.98
CA THR A 116 -1.67 11.76 5.68
C THR A 116 -2.58 10.69 5.11
N VAL A 117 -3.39 11.07 4.12
CA VAL A 117 -4.13 10.18 3.23
C VAL A 117 -3.60 10.39 1.82
N CYS A 118 -3.23 9.28 1.17
CA CYS A 118 -2.88 9.26 -0.25
C CYS A 118 -4.15 9.09 -1.08
N SER A 119 -4.24 9.85 -2.17
CA SER A 119 -5.27 9.74 -3.19
C SER A 119 -4.63 9.79 -4.57
N ASP A 120 -5.23 9.07 -5.52
CA ASP A 120 -4.75 9.00 -6.92
C ASP A 120 -5.00 10.31 -7.70
N VAL A 121 -5.37 11.39 -7.00
CA VAL A 121 -5.57 12.71 -7.60
C VAL A 121 -4.19 13.29 -7.95
N PRO A 122 -3.98 13.74 -9.20
CA PRO A 122 -2.64 14.08 -9.69
C PRO A 122 -1.97 15.26 -8.96
N SER A 123 -2.73 16.14 -8.30
CA SER A 123 -2.14 17.14 -7.39
C SER A 123 -3.19 17.82 -6.50
N PRO A 124 -3.02 17.84 -5.16
CA PRO A 124 -2.03 17.10 -4.39
C PRO A 124 -2.45 15.65 -4.14
N SER A 125 -1.55 14.68 -4.35
CA SER A 125 -1.83 13.26 -4.06
C SER A 125 -1.89 12.96 -2.56
N CYS A 126 -1.14 13.69 -1.74
CA CYS A 126 -1.18 13.56 -0.27
C CYS A 126 -1.97 14.72 0.37
N SER A 127 -2.83 14.39 1.33
CA SER A 127 -3.57 15.36 2.16
C SER A 127 -3.51 15.01 3.65
N CYS A 128 -3.58 15.99 4.54
CA CYS A 128 -3.62 15.72 5.98
C CYS A 128 -4.97 15.11 6.39
N MET A 129 -4.95 14.17 7.33
CA MET A 129 -6.18 13.73 7.99
C MET A 129 -6.86 14.91 8.71
N LYS A 130 -8.18 14.82 8.90
CA LYS A 130 -8.93 15.85 9.62
C LYS A 130 -8.36 16.06 11.03
N GLY A 131 -8.12 17.33 11.39
CA GLY A 131 -7.52 17.71 12.67
C GLY A 131 -5.98 17.71 12.68
N TYR A 132 -5.36 17.54 11.52
CA TYR A 132 -3.91 17.64 11.33
C TYR A 132 -3.58 18.72 10.30
N SER A 133 -2.38 19.30 10.41
CA SER A 133 -1.83 20.30 9.49
C SER A 133 -0.44 19.90 9.05
N ILE A 134 -0.01 20.42 7.90
CA ILE A 134 1.29 20.15 7.30
C ILE A 134 2.40 20.44 8.32
N TRP A 135 3.30 19.48 8.53
CA TRP A 135 4.41 19.63 9.47
C TRP A 135 5.45 20.65 8.98
N SER A 136 5.86 20.53 7.72
CA SER A 136 6.83 21.41 7.07
C SER A 136 6.22 22.03 5.81
N PRO A 137 5.66 23.25 5.90
CA PRO A 137 5.07 23.92 4.73
C PRO A 137 6.09 24.13 3.60
N GLN A 138 7.35 24.44 3.95
CA GLN A 138 8.41 24.68 2.97
C GLN A 138 8.69 23.43 2.12
N ASP A 139 8.80 22.26 2.75
CA ASP A 139 9.03 20.99 2.04
C ASP A 139 7.79 20.60 1.22
N TRP A 140 6.60 20.86 1.77
CA TRP A 140 5.33 20.53 1.12
C TRP A 140 5.09 21.29 -0.18
N GLU A 141 5.47 22.57 -0.23
CA GLU A 141 5.44 23.43 -1.43
C GLU A 141 6.43 22.95 -2.50
N LEU A 142 7.54 22.32 -2.09
CA LEU A 142 8.51 21.70 -2.99
C LEU A 142 8.11 20.28 -3.42
N GLY A 143 6.95 19.79 -2.98
CA GLY A 143 6.44 18.45 -3.28
C GLY A 143 6.99 17.35 -2.37
N ASP A 144 7.81 17.68 -1.37
CA ASP A 144 8.26 16.72 -0.37
C ASP A 144 7.19 16.56 0.72
N ARG A 145 6.59 15.37 0.76
CA ARG A 145 5.51 15.00 1.66
C ARG A 145 5.96 14.05 2.76
N SER A 146 7.26 13.77 2.87
CA SER A 146 7.83 12.78 3.78
C SER A 146 7.60 13.10 5.26
N ALA A 147 7.63 14.40 5.62
CA ALA A 147 7.38 14.86 6.98
C ALA A 147 5.93 14.68 7.44
N GLY A 148 4.98 14.56 6.49
CA GLY A 148 3.57 14.35 6.78
C GLY A 148 2.92 15.51 7.53
N CYS A 149 2.03 15.18 8.49
CA CYS A 149 1.21 16.15 9.20
C CYS A 149 1.30 16.02 10.72
N ALA A 150 1.20 17.16 11.41
CA ALA A 150 1.11 17.26 12.86
C ALA A 150 -0.34 17.39 13.32
N ARG A 151 -0.66 16.87 14.50
CA ARG A 151 -1.97 17.11 15.13
C ARG A 151 -2.10 18.58 15.50
N ASN A 152 -3.26 19.18 15.22
CA ASN A 152 -3.52 20.60 15.50
C ASN A 152 -3.70 20.89 17.00
N THR A 153 -4.29 19.94 17.73
CA THR A 153 -4.61 20.08 19.16
C THR A 153 -3.90 18.98 19.93
N PRO A 154 -3.17 19.27 21.01
CA PRO A 154 -2.61 18.24 21.88
C PRO A 154 -3.69 17.28 22.40
N LEU A 155 -3.33 16.02 22.62
CA LEU A 155 -4.21 15.07 23.28
C LEU A 155 -4.28 15.37 24.78
N TYR A 156 -5.47 15.23 25.35
CA TYR A 156 -5.70 15.42 26.78
C TYR A 156 -6.07 14.09 27.42
N CYS A 157 -5.04 13.38 27.88
CA CYS A 157 -5.21 12.19 28.70
C CYS A 157 -5.53 12.62 30.14
N ASN A 158 -6.76 12.39 30.59
CA ASN A 158 -7.12 12.60 31.98
C ASN A 158 -6.68 11.39 32.82
N SER A 159 -5.46 11.42 33.36
CA SER A 159 -5.00 10.32 34.23
C SER A 159 -5.37 10.51 35.70
N ASN A 160 -5.92 11.65 36.16
CA ASN A 160 -6.32 11.82 37.57
C ASN A 160 -7.17 13.04 37.97
N SER A 161 -7.78 13.80 37.05
CA SER A 161 -8.62 14.95 37.45
C SER A 161 -10.10 14.66 37.25
N SER A 162 -10.81 14.46 38.35
CA SER A 162 -12.26 14.65 38.46
C SER A 162 -12.58 16.15 38.25
N GLY A 163 -12.38 16.64 37.03
CA GLY A 163 -12.59 18.02 36.62
C GLY A 163 -13.72 18.09 35.61
N VAL A 164 -14.87 18.56 36.06
CA VAL A 164 -16.00 18.95 35.23
C VAL A 164 -15.52 20.01 34.23
N GLY A 165 -15.39 19.65 32.95
CA GLY A 165 -15.19 20.61 31.85
C GLY A 165 -14.07 20.35 30.84
N GLY A 166 -13.27 19.28 30.96
CA GLY A 166 -12.24 18.93 29.97
C GLY A 166 -12.79 18.06 28.84
N GLU A 167 -12.60 18.46 27.57
CA GLU A 167 -12.96 17.63 26.41
C GLU A 167 -12.12 16.34 26.41
N THR A 168 -12.80 15.18 26.45
CA THR A 168 -12.15 13.87 26.29
C THR A 168 -11.72 13.65 24.84
N ASP A 169 -10.57 13.01 24.64
CA ASP A 169 -10.12 12.60 23.30
C ASP A 169 -11.20 11.77 22.57
N LYS A 170 -11.34 11.99 21.27
CA LYS A 170 -12.31 11.31 20.39
C LYS A 170 -11.63 10.83 19.12
N PHE A 171 -12.22 9.82 18.49
CA PHE A 171 -11.80 9.33 17.18
C PHE A 171 -12.66 9.92 16.06
N TYR A 172 -12.03 10.14 14.91
CA TYR A 172 -12.72 10.50 13.69
C TYR A 172 -12.76 9.26 12.78
N PRO A 173 -13.95 8.74 12.42
CA PRO A 173 -14.03 7.59 11.54
C PRO A 173 -13.59 7.96 10.13
N MET A 174 -12.75 7.11 9.54
CA MET A 174 -12.34 7.22 8.14
C MET A 174 -12.92 6.05 7.37
N THR A 175 -13.52 6.36 6.21
CA THR A 175 -14.09 5.39 5.29
C THR A 175 -13.25 5.31 4.04
N SER A 176 -13.29 4.15 3.36
CA SER A 176 -12.60 3.95 2.08
C SER A 176 -11.09 4.19 2.13
N VAL A 177 -10.45 3.79 3.24
CA VAL A 177 -9.00 3.86 3.42
C VAL A 177 -8.43 2.45 3.59
N GLN A 178 -7.24 2.22 3.04
CA GLN A 178 -6.46 1.03 3.38
C GLN A 178 -5.93 1.20 4.81
N LEU A 179 -5.97 0.13 5.59
CA LEU A 179 -5.45 0.17 6.95
C LEU A 179 -3.93 0.35 6.93
N PRO A 180 -3.36 1.13 7.86
CA PRO A 180 -1.92 1.29 7.94
C PRO A 180 -1.25 -0.05 8.26
N VAL A 181 -0.23 -0.37 7.48
CA VAL A 181 0.62 -1.54 7.69
C VAL A 181 1.41 -1.31 8.98
N SER A 182 1.27 -2.21 9.96
CA SER A 182 2.07 -2.15 11.19
C SER A 182 2.36 -3.54 11.74
N GLU A 183 3.61 -3.77 12.11
CA GLU A 183 4.15 -4.90 12.88
C GLU A 183 3.45 -5.11 14.27
N LEU A 184 2.61 -4.17 14.71
CA LEU A 184 2.02 -4.13 16.06
C LEU A 184 0.49 -4.15 16.06
N GLN A 185 -0.16 -4.71 15.04
CA GLN A 185 -1.59 -5.00 15.14
C GLN A 185 -1.81 -6.14 16.15
N LYS A 186 -1.98 -5.81 17.44
CA LYS A 186 -2.57 -6.75 18.40
C LYS A 186 -4.05 -6.90 18.04
N THR A 187 -4.38 -7.96 17.32
CA THR A 187 -5.76 -8.37 17.05
C THR A 187 -6.34 -8.97 18.32
N THR A 188 -6.95 -8.13 19.15
CA THR A 188 -7.86 -8.59 20.20
C THR A 188 -9.27 -8.58 19.63
N THR A 189 -10.01 -9.69 19.77
CA THR A 189 -11.38 -9.84 19.26
C THR A 189 -12.35 -9.03 20.11
N PHE A 190 -12.46 -7.74 19.82
CA PHE A 190 -13.44 -6.84 20.43
C PHE A 190 -14.48 -6.41 19.38
N GLY A 191 -15.72 -6.20 19.81
CA GLY A 191 -16.68 -5.41 19.03
C GLY A 191 -16.20 -3.96 18.91
N ALA A 192 -16.57 -3.24 17.84
CA ALA A 192 -16.05 -1.90 17.53
C ALA A 192 -16.11 -0.90 18.70
N SER A 193 -17.23 -0.85 19.43
CA SER A 193 -17.38 0.02 20.60
C SER A 193 -16.46 -0.34 21.77
N SER A 194 -16.16 -1.64 21.94
CA SER A 194 -15.24 -2.13 22.95
C SER A 194 -13.78 -1.86 22.55
N ALA A 195 -13.46 -1.95 21.25
CA ALA A 195 -12.16 -1.57 20.73
C ALA A 195 -11.88 -0.06 20.90
N GLU A 196 -12.86 0.80 20.60
CA GLU A 196 -12.76 2.24 20.81
C GLU A 196 -12.49 2.57 22.28
N ASN A 197 -13.29 2.03 23.20
CA ASN A 197 -13.11 2.25 24.64
C ASN A 197 -11.75 1.75 25.14
N HIS A 198 -11.32 0.58 24.67
CA HIS A 198 -9.99 0.04 24.99
C HIS A 198 -8.87 0.93 24.47
N GLN A 199 -9.05 1.54 23.29
CA GLN A 199 -8.05 2.37 22.63
C GLN A 199 -7.94 3.77 23.27
N VAL A 200 -9.07 4.35 23.70
CA VAL A 200 -9.10 5.53 24.57
C VAL A 200 -8.41 5.24 25.90
N ALA A 201 -8.72 4.10 26.54
CA ALA A 201 -8.19 3.74 27.85
C ALA A 201 -6.69 3.40 27.85
N ASN A 202 -6.18 2.79 26.77
CA ASN A 202 -4.79 2.33 26.69
C ASN A 202 -3.84 3.28 25.97
N HIS A 203 -4.27 4.49 25.62
CA HIS A 203 -3.46 5.44 24.84
C HIS A 203 -2.90 4.85 23.54
N LEU A 204 -3.58 3.84 22.99
CA LEU A 204 -3.17 3.22 21.75
C LEU A 204 -3.64 4.10 20.60
N GLN A 205 -3.08 5.29 20.42
CA GLN A 205 -2.91 5.67 19.03
C GLN A 205 -2.01 4.60 18.43
N LYS A 206 -2.51 3.88 17.41
CA LYS A 206 -1.60 3.41 16.37
C LYS A 206 -0.96 4.69 15.82
N SER A 207 0.13 5.10 16.44
CA SER A 207 1.06 6.01 15.82
C SER A 207 1.56 5.24 14.62
N PRO A 208 1.38 5.72 13.38
CA PRO A 208 2.25 5.30 12.32
C PRO A 208 3.64 5.78 12.72
N ARG A 209 4.41 4.91 13.39
CA ARG A 209 5.85 4.98 13.21
C ARG A 209 6.08 4.54 11.78
N ILE A 210 6.42 5.50 10.95
CA ILE A 210 7.13 5.21 9.71
C ILE A 210 8.54 4.79 10.13
N GLN A 211 9.03 3.71 9.51
CA GLN A 211 10.41 3.23 9.64
C GLN A 211 11.43 4.29 9.20
#